data_AF-A7BB35-F1
#
_entry.id   AF-A7BB35-F1
#
_cell.length_a   1.000
_cell.length_b   1.000
_cell.length_c   1.000
_cell.angle_alpha   90.00
_cell.angle_beta   90.00
_cell.angle_gamma   90.00
#
_symmetry.space_group_name_H-M   'P 1'
#
loop_
_entity.id
_entity.type
_entity.pdbx_description
1 polymer ?
#
loop_
_entity_poly.entity_id
_entity_poly.type
_entity_poly.pdbx_seq_one_letter_code
_entity_poly.pdbx_strand_id
1 'polypeptide(L)'
;MPAEAVSAGHGLDVTTVTGIFTHNLKGIEDGQGRAVVVEGEGLVNVGEGGRRHGEHDTAPAFTEVTSSTKHGSPASSRASHPLSWTLYARPPRPRPSDTAHRGAPMATEPVFEAINWNKIQDDKDLEVWDRLTGNFWLPEKIPLSNDLPSWKTLTKDEQLMTNRVFTGLTLLDTLQGTVGAVSLIPDARTPHEEAVYTNIAFMESVHAKSYSSIFSTLLSTEEINESFRWSNENEALQKKAEIVKSYYDGNDPEKRKVASTMLESFLFYSGFYAPMYWSSHAKLTNTADLIRLIIRDEAVHGYYIGYKYQLAVNESSQERQDDLRDYTYSLLYELYENEEQYTEDLYDPLGLTEDVKKFLRYNANKALMNLGYEALFPADATDVNPAILAALSPNADENHDFFSGSGSSYVMGEVVDTEDEDWDF
;
A
#
# COMPACT_ATOMS: atom_id res chain seq x y z
N MET A 1 0.91 27.83 -60.37
CA MET A 1 0.51 26.45 -60.74
C MET A 1 1.56 25.49 -60.20
N PRO A 2 1.20 24.22 -59.89
CA PRO A 2 1.81 23.48 -58.78
C PRO A 2 2.51 22.17 -59.21
N ALA A 3 2.70 21.28 -58.24
CA ALA A 3 3.40 19.97 -58.25
C ALA A 3 4.90 20.07 -57.86
N GLU A 4 5.48 19.13 -57.12
CA GLU A 4 4.99 17.78 -56.79
C GLU A 4 4.81 17.50 -55.28
N ALA A 5 4.00 16.49 -54.98
CA ALA A 5 3.77 15.98 -53.64
C ALA A 5 4.52 14.64 -53.44
N VAL A 6 4.96 14.38 -52.21
CA VAL A 6 5.31 13.03 -51.76
C VAL A 6 4.57 12.77 -50.46
N SER A 7 3.68 11.79 -50.49
CA SER A 7 2.94 11.28 -49.33
C SER A 7 3.47 9.91 -48.94
N ALA A 8 3.86 9.72 -47.67
CA ALA A 8 3.73 8.47 -46.90
C ALA A 8 4.45 8.63 -45.54
N GLY A 9 3.86 8.10 -44.47
CA GLY A 9 4.40 8.14 -43.12
C GLY A 9 3.25 8.13 -42.11
N HIS A 10 2.94 6.96 -41.57
CA HIS A 10 1.74 6.76 -40.75
C HIS A 10 1.74 7.58 -39.46
N GLY A 11 0.54 7.96 -39.01
CA GLY A 11 0.36 8.53 -37.68
C GLY A 11 0.78 7.54 -36.62
N LEU A 12 1.44 8.04 -35.57
CA LEU A 12 1.77 7.26 -34.39
C LEU A 12 0.48 6.90 -33.66
N ASP A 13 0.25 5.60 -33.55
CA ASP A 13 -0.79 5.01 -32.70
C ASP A 13 -0.47 5.31 -31.22
N VAL A 14 -1.43 5.84 -30.47
CA VAL A 14 -1.21 6.38 -29.12
C VAL A 14 -1.72 5.40 -28.04
N THR A 15 -1.74 4.11 -28.35
CA THR A 15 -2.30 3.04 -27.49
C THR A 15 -1.30 2.49 -26.44
N THR A 16 -0.34 3.29 -25.97
CA THR A 16 0.68 2.86 -24.99
C THR A 16 0.78 3.80 -23.78
N VAL A 17 -0.34 4.17 -23.16
CA VAL A 17 -0.38 4.83 -21.82
C VAL A 17 -1.44 4.20 -20.90
N THR A 18 -1.56 2.86 -20.93
CA THR A 18 -2.49 2.10 -20.07
C THR A 18 -1.89 0.77 -19.59
N GLY A 19 -0.56 0.70 -19.45
CA GLY A 19 0.19 -0.55 -19.22
C GLY A 19 0.52 -0.90 -17.76
N ILE A 20 0.14 -0.07 -16.78
CA ILE A 20 0.63 -0.21 -15.38
C ILE A 20 -0.33 -1.03 -14.48
N PHE A 21 -1.51 -1.43 -14.96
CA PHE A 21 -2.52 -2.15 -14.13
C PHE A 21 -3.19 -3.38 -14.79
N THR A 22 -2.67 -3.94 -15.89
CA THR A 22 -3.37 -4.98 -16.67
C THR A 22 -2.78 -6.40 -16.62
N HIS A 23 -1.64 -6.63 -15.97
CA HIS A 23 -1.07 -7.99 -15.82
C HIS A 23 -1.66 -8.77 -14.64
N ASN A 24 -2.97 -9.06 -14.70
CA ASN A 24 -3.59 -10.34 -14.30
C ASN A 24 -5.13 -10.36 -14.53
N LEU A 25 -5.59 -9.95 -15.71
CA LEU A 25 -6.99 -10.12 -16.13
C LEU A 25 -7.11 -11.08 -17.32
N LYS A 26 -7.07 -12.39 -17.04
CA LYS A 26 -7.58 -13.43 -17.94
C LYS A 26 -8.89 -13.98 -17.39
N GLY A 27 -10.02 -13.56 -17.96
CA GLY A 27 -11.33 -14.16 -17.69
C GLY A 27 -12.47 -13.18 -17.47
N ILE A 28 -12.80 -12.36 -18.49
CA ILE A 28 -14.10 -11.68 -18.58
C ILE A 28 -14.64 -11.88 -19.99
N GLU A 29 -15.75 -12.62 -20.10
CA GLU A 29 -16.57 -12.69 -21.33
C GLU A 29 -17.54 -11.50 -21.37
N ASP A 30 -17.99 -11.12 -22.58
CA ASP A 30 -19.03 -10.10 -22.70
C ASP A 30 -20.42 -10.60 -22.30
N GLY A 31 -21.30 -9.67 -21.95
CA GLY A 31 -22.67 -9.95 -21.49
C GLY A 31 -23.63 -10.49 -22.57
N GLN A 32 -23.16 -11.05 -23.68
CA GLN A 32 -24.00 -11.62 -24.75
C GLN A 32 -23.60 -13.04 -25.21
N GLY A 33 -22.55 -13.65 -24.63
CA GLY A 33 -22.34 -15.09 -24.70
C GLY A 33 -22.12 -15.66 -26.11
N ARG A 34 -21.22 -15.05 -26.89
CA ARG A 34 -20.78 -15.59 -28.18
C ARG A 34 -19.25 -15.59 -28.29
N ALA A 35 -18.67 -16.78 -28.33
CA ALA A 35 -17.26 -16.96 -28.63
C ALA A 35 -16.91 -16.45 -30.05
N VAL A 36 -15.87 -15.64 -30.16
CA VAL A 36 -15.23 -15.29 -31.43
C VAL A 36 -13.86 -15.96 -31.47
N VAL A 37 -13.71 -16.93 -32.37
CA VAL A 37 -12.44 -17.62 -32.64
C VAL A 37 -11.56 -16.71 -33.51
N VAL A 38 -10.28 -16.62 -33.18
CA VAL A 38 -9.23 -16.19 -34.12
C VAL A 38 -8.16 -17.29 -34.16
N GLU A 39 -7.76 -17.65 -35.37
CA GLU A 39 -7.07 -18.90 -35.69
C GLU A 39 -5.58 -18.87 -35.33
N GLY A 40 -5.04 -20.03 -34.98
CA GLY A 40 -3.60 -20.28 -34.90
C GLY A 40 -3.16 -21.31 -35.93
N GLU A 41 -2.18 -20.96 -36.76
CA GLU A 41 -1.30 -21.91 -37.44
C GLU A 41 -0.14 -22.22 -36.48
N GLY A 42 0.39 -23.44 -36.30
CA GLY A 42 0.07 -24.76 -36.87
C GLY A 42 1.32 -25.67 -36.75
N LEU A 43 1.16 -27.00 -36.94
CA LEU A 43 2.23 -28.03 -37.04
C LEU A 43 2.88 -28.48 -35.69
N VAL A 44 3.16 -29.76 -35.37
CA VAL A 44 3.08 -31.06 -36.09
C VAL A 44 2.57 -32.21 -35.16
N ASN A 45 1.86 -33.20 -35.72
CA ASN A 45 1.47 -34.48 -35.08
C ASN A 45 2.53 -35.59 -35.24
N VAL A 46 2.65 -36.50 -34.25
CA VAL A 46 3.06 -37.91 -34.48
C VAL A 46 2.28 -38.87 -33.53
N GLY A 47 1.58 -39.88 -34.08
CA GLY A 47 1.03 -41.05 -33.35
C GLY A 47 1.98 -42.27 -33.47
N GLU A 48 1.70 -43.51 -33.03
CA GLU A 48 0.48 -44.22 -32.62
C GLU A 48 0.83 -45.46 -31.73
N GLY A 49 -0.14 -45.98 -30.96
CA GLY A 49 -0.22 -47.40 -30.53
C GLY A 49 0.74 -47.89 -29.41
N GLY A 50 0.46 -48.99 -28.67
CA GLY A 50 -0.75 -49.82 -28.57
C GLY A 50 -0.53 -51.22 -27.94
N ARG A 51 -1.36 -51.59 -26.94
CA ARG A 51 -1.71 -52.95 -26.40
C ARG A 51 -0.79 -53.72 -25.40
N ARG A 52 -1.34 -53.85 -24.18
CA ARG A 52 -1.69 -55.09 -23.39
C ARG A 52 -0.65 -56.02 -22.70
N HIS A 53 -1.12 -56.57 -21.55
CA HIS A 53 -0.63 -57.68 -20.69
C HIS A 53 0.61 -57.35 -19.82
N GLY A 54 0.77 -57.85 -18.58
CA GLY A 54 -0.05 -58.75 -17.75
C GLY A 54 0.52 -58.89 -16.30
N GLU A 55 -0.17 -59.63 -15.43
CA GLU A 55 0.06 -59.80 -13.97
C GLU A 55 1.49 -60.18 -13.52
N HIS A 56 1.98 -59.65 -12.38
CA HIS A 56 2.14 -60.42 -11.11
C HIS A 56 2.74 -59.61 -9.91
N ASP A 57 2.53 -60.18 -8.73
CA ASP A 57 2.82 -59.75 -7.35
C ASP A 57 4.21 -59.16 -7.03
N THR A 58 4.27 -58.18 -6.11
CA THR A 58 4.64 -58.36 -4.68
C THR A 58 4.87 -57.02 -3.97
N ALA A 59 4.56 -56.95 -2.67
CA ALA A 59 4.85 -55.79 -1.82
C ALA A 59 5.97 -56.10 -0.81
N PRO A 60 6.76 -55.10 -0.39
CA PRO A 60 7.48 -55.13 0.88
C PRO A 60 6.93 -54.09 1.87
N ALA A 61 6.88 -54.46 3.15
CA ALA A 61 6.48 -53.59 4.25
C ALA A 61 7.66 -52.80 4.83
N PHE A 62 7.38 -51.69 5.53
CA PHE A 62 8.31 -51.04 6.43
C PHE A 62 7.77 -50.98 7.87
N THR A 63 8.69 -51.04 8.83
CA THR A 63 8.45 -51.41 10.23
C THR A 63 8.35 -50.24 11.19
N GLU A 64 7.40 -50.30 12.13
CA GLU A 64 7.44 -49.49 13.36
C GLU A 64 8.61 -49.90 14.28
N VAL A 65 9.15 -48.94 15.01
CA VAL A 65 10.09 -49.18 16.12
C VAL A 65 9.57 -48.53 17.39
N THR A 66 9.28 -49.34 18.40
CA THR A 66 9.01 -48.89 19.77
C THR A 66 10.13 -49.35 20.70
N SER A 67 10.52 -48.54 21.67
CA SER A 67 11.40 -48.98 22.75
C SER A 67 10.90 -48.48 24.11
N SER A 68 10.81 -49.42 25.05
CA SER A 68 10.33 -49.26 26.42
C SER A 68 11.50 -49.23 27.39
N THR A 69 11.37 -48.54 28.54
CA THR A 69 11.94 -49.03 29.81
C THR A 69 11.30 -48.33 31.03
N LYS A 70 11.42 -48.96 32.21
CA LYS A 70 10.78 -48.57 33.49
C LYS A 70 11.77 -48.59 34.67
N HIS A 71 11.36 -47.95 35.77
CA HIS A 71 11.95 -47.92 37.14
C HIS A 71 13.11 -46.93 37.36
N GLY A 72 13.24 -46.23 38.50
CA GLY A 72 12.40 -46.19 39.73
C GLY A 72 12.76 -45.01 40.67
N SER A 73 11.96 -44.78 41.73
CA SER A 73 12.00 -43.57 42.60
C SER A 73 13.07 -43.57 43.72
N PRO A 74 13.25 -42.41 44.41
CA PRO A 74 12.94 -42.39 45.86
C PRO A 74 12.16 -41.14 46.36
N ALA A 75 11.67 -41.19 47.60
CA ALA A 75 11.00 -40.10 48.35
C ALA A 75 12.03 -39.26 49.18
N SER A 76 11.74 -38.19 49.95
CA SER A 76 10.52 -37.50 50.42
C SER A 76 10.86 -36.00 50.72
N SER A 77 9.92 -35.06 50.90
CA SER A 77 9.25 -34.78 52.19
C SER A 77 8.22 -33.63 52.08
N ARG A 78 7.32 -33.50 53.08
CA ARG A 78 6.32 -32.41 53.26
C ARG A 78 6.91 -31.33 54.23
N ALA A 79 6.36 -30.13 54.47
CA ALA A 79 5.02 -29.54 54.27
C ALA A 79 5.15 -27.98 54.08
N SER A 80 4.20 -27.04 54.29
CA SER A 80 2.82 -27.03 54.86
C SER A 80 2.09 -25.70 54.56
N HIS A 81 0.77 -25.67 54.83
CA HIS A 81 -0.16 -24.52 55.01
C HIS A 81 -0.81 -23.83 53.79
N PRO A 82 -2.17 -23.78 53.73
CA PRO A 82 -2.94 -23.01 52.77
C PRO A 82 -3.45 -21.65 53.33
N LEU A 83 -3.72 -20.69 52.44
CA LEU A 83 -4.46 -19.46 52.76
C LEU A 83 -5.81 -19.43 52.03
N SER A 84 -6.86 -19.02 52.74
CA SER A 84 -8.25 -19.04 52.31
C SER A 84 -8.67 -17.76 51.58
N TRP A 85 -9.24 -17.89 50.39
CA TRP A 85 -9.93 -16.80 49.68
C TRP A 85 -11.45 -16.88 49.91
N THR A 86 -11.93 -16.25 50.98
CA THR A 86 -13.37 -16.12 51.26
C THR A 86 -13.71 -14.75 51.86
N LEU A 87 -13.92 -13.76 50.99
CA LEU A 87 -14.63 -12.50 51.27
C LEU A 87 -15.33 -12.05 49.98
N TYR A 88 -16.50 -11.43 50.10
CA TYR A 88 -17.44 -11.05 49.02
C TYR A 88 -18.30 -12.16 48.37
N ALA A 89 -18.92 -13.02 49.20
CA ALA A 89 -20.18 -13.62 48.81
C ALA A 89 -21.31 -12.56 48.88
N ARG A 90 -21.89 -12.17 47.73
CA ARG A 90 -23.14 -11.37 47.69
C ARG A 90 -24.33 -12.24 48.13
N PRO A 91 -25.31 -11.71 48.87
CA PRO A 91 -26.53 -12.46 49.20
C PRO A 91 -27.36 -12.72 47.94
N PRO A 92 -28.10 -13.84 47.87
CA PRO A 92 -28.95 -14.15 46.72
C PRO A 92 -30.12 -13.16 46.61
N ARG A 93 -30.38 -12.67 45.39
CA ARG A 93 -31.57 -11.86 45.10
C ARG A 93 -32.84 -12.70 45.28
N PRO A 94 -33.97 -12.12 45.74
CA PRO A 94 -35.24 -12.84 45.77
C PRO A 94 -35.69 -13.22 44.35
N ARG A 95 -36.28 -14.40 44.20
CA ARG A 95 -36.91 -14.83 42.94
C ARG A 95 -38.14 -13.96 42.66
N PRO A 96 -38.33 -13.44 41.42
CA PRO A 96 -39.61 -12.88 41.01
C PRO A 96 -40.71 -13.94 41.09
N SER A 97 -41.90 -13.54 41.49
CA SER A 97 -43.09 -14.40 41.53
C SER A 97 -43.65 -14.66 40.13
N ASP A 98 -44.10 -15.88 39.87
CA ASP A 98 -44.87 -16.22 38.67
C ASP A 98 -46.19 -15.44 38.60
N THR A 99 -46.21 -14.34 37.87
CA THR A 99 -47.43 -13.70 37.37
C THR A 99 -47.21 -13.24 35.93
N ALA A 100 -48.10 -13.66 35.04
CA ALA A 100 -47.91 -13.53 33.59
C ALA A 100 -48.24 -12.13 33.06
N HIS A 101 -47.40 -11.64 32.15
CA HIS A 101 -47.83 -10.76 31.06
C HIS A 101 -47.25 -11.24 29.73
N ARG A 102 -48.14 -11.59 28.80
CA ARG A 102 -47.78 -11.82 27.38
C ARG A 102 -47.67 -10.47 26.68
N GLY A 103 -46.73 -10.34 25.74
CA GLY A 103 -46.84 -9.37 24.65
C GLY A 103 -45.97 -8.11 24.76
N ALA A 104 -44.65 -8.30 24.71
CA ALA A 104 -43.75 -7.35 24.06
C ALA A 104 -42.64 -8.16 23.39
N PRO A 105 -42.23 -7.87 22.14
CA PRO A 105 -40.94 -8.37 21.66
C PRO A 105 -39.86 -7.73 22.55
N MET A 106 -39.04 -8.55 23.21
CA MET A 106 -37.83 -8.01 23.83
C MET A 106 -37.01 -7.40 22.71
N ALA A 107 -36.65 -6.13 22.85
CA ALA A 107 -35.57 -5.56 22.05
C ALA A 107 -34.33 -6.42 22.34
N THR A 108 -33.91 -7.22 21.36
CA THR A 108 -32.67 -7.98 21.44
C THR A 108 -31.55 -6.96 21.57
N GLU A 109 -30.77 -7.03 22.65
CA GLU A 109 -29.59 -6.19 22.80
C GLU A 109 -28.69 -6.37 21.56
N PRO A 110 -28.06 -5.30 21.05
CA PRO A 110 -27.21 -5.40 19.88
C PRO A 110 -26.10 -6.42 20.13
N VAL A 111 -26.01 -7.40 19.25
CA VAL A 111 -25.02 -8.50 19.34
C VAL A 111 -23.77 -8.07 18.58
N PHE A 112 -22.60 -8.32 19.16
CA PHE A 112 -21.34 -8.18 18.44
C PHE A 112 -21.23 -9.32 17.41
N GLU A 113 -21.24 -8.97 16.12
CA GLU A 113 -21.07 -9.93 15.04
C GLU A 113 -19.58 -10.18 14.76
N ALA A 114 -19.24 -11.42 14.40
CA ALA A 114 -17.89 -11.78 13.99
C ALA A 114 -17.76 -11.65 12.46
N ILE A 115 -16.66 -11.04 11.99
CA ILE A 115 -16.34 -10.94 10.57
C ILE A 115 -16.28 -12.32 9.90
N ASN A 116 -16.84 -12.44 8.69
CA ASN A 116 -16.83 -13.67 7.92
C ASN A 116 -16.23 -13.45 6.52
N TRP A 117 -14.96 -13.80 6.36
CA TRP A 117 -14.25 -13.74 5.08
C TRP A 117 -14.75 -14.73 4.02
N ASN A 118 -15.62 -15.68 4.37
CA ASN A 118 -16.32 -16.55 3.40
C ASN A 118 -17.62 -15.92 2.85
N LYS A 119 -17.94 -14.68 3.27
CA LYS A 119 -19.11 -13.92 2.82
C LYS A 119 -18.73 -12.45 2.64
N ILE A 120 -17.97 -12.19 1.56
CA ILE A 120 -17.57 -10.85 1.15
C ILE A 120 -18.80 -10.04 0.69
N GLN A 121 -18.79 -8.74 0.95
CA GLN A 121 -19.86 -7.80 0.56
C GLN A 121 -19.46 -6.90 -0.61
N ASP A 122 -18.16 -6.63 -0.75
CA ASP A 122 -17.53 -5.83 -1.79
C ASP A 122 -16.21 -6.54 -2.14
N ASP A 123 -16.12 -7.10 -3.36
CA ASP A 123 -14.98 -7.93 -3.78
C ASP A 123 -13.65 -7.15 -3.72
N LYS A 124 -13.71 -5.81 -3.77
CA LYS A 124 -12.52 -4.97 -3.66
C LYS A 124 -11.87 -5.04 -2.28
N ASP A 125 -12.62 -5.34 -1.23
CA ASP A 125 -12.10 -5.47 0.14
C ASP A 125 -11.12 -6.65 0.23
N LEU A 126 -11.46 -7.78 -0.40
CA LEU A 126 -10.59 -8.96 -0.44
C LEU A 126 -9.37 -8.72 -1.33
N GLU A 127 -9.56 -8.15 -2.53
CA GLU A 127 -8.48 -7.84 -3.46
C GLU A 127 -7.42 -6.90 -2.83
N VAL A 128 -7.87 -5.85 -2.13
CA VAL A 128 -6.96 -4.89 -1.48
C VAL A 128 -6.35 -5.47 -0.22
N TRP A 129 -7.09 -6.25 0.57
CA TRP A 129 -6.54 -7.00 1.70
C TRP A 129 -5.39 -7.93 1.27
N ASP A 130 -5.61 -8.76 0.25
CA ASP A 130 -4.60 -9.69 -0.26
C ASP A 130 -3.41 -8.94 -0.88
N ARG A 131 -3.65 -7.80 -1.56
CA ARG A 131 -2.59 -6.95 -2.11
C ARG A 131 -1.70 -6.35 -1.02
N LEU A 132 -2.28 -5.67 -0.04
CA LEU A 132 -1.53 -4.97 1.01
C LEU A 132 -0.79 -5.96 1.92
N THR A 133 -1.45 -7.06 2.31
CA THR A 133 -0.81 -8.09 3.15
C THR A 133 0.26 -8.88 2.39
N GLY A 134 0.06 -9.17 1.10
CA GLY A 134 1.07 -9.77 0.22
C GLY A 134 2.30 -8.87 -0.02
N ASN A 135 2.09 -7.54 0.00
CA ASN A 135 3.14 -6.54 -0.12
C ASN A 135 4.02 -6.38 1.14
N PHE A 136 3.66 -6.97 2.28
CA PHE A 136 4.24 -6.66 3.59
C PHE A 136 5.79 -6.67 3.65
N TRP A 137 6.33 -5.54 4.12
CA TRP A 137 7.76 -5.31 4.24
C TRP A 137 8.13 -4.68 5.59
N LEU A 138 9.42 -4.66 5.87
CA LEU A 138 10.02 -3.99 7.02
C LEU A 138 11.33 -3.34 6.55
N PRO A 139 11.71 -2.15 7.06
CA PRO A 139 12.90 -1.44 6.59
C PRO A 139 14.20 -2.23 6.84
N GLU A 140 14.22 -3.12 7.82
CA GLU A 140 15.33 -4.06 8.06
C GLU A 140 15.65 -5.01 6.89
N LYS A 141 14.75 -5.15 5.90
CA LYS A 141 14.99 -5.94 4.67
C LYS A 141 15.85 -5.22 3.63
N ILE A 142 16.11 -3.91 3.79
CA ILE A 142 16.82 -3.08 2.82
C ILE A 142 18.20 -2.67 3.37
N PRO A 143 19.32 -2.93 2.66
CA PRO A 143 20.67 -2.70 3.18
C PRO A 143 21.11 -1.22 3.04
N LEU A 144 20.42 -0.31 3.72
CA LEU A 144 20.62 1.15 3.66
C LEU A 144 22.08 1.60 3.92
N SER A 145 22.89 0.80 4.63
CA SER A 145 24.32 1.11 4.83
C SER A 145 25.13 1.16 3.54
N ASN A 146 24.64 0.53 2.46
CA ASN A 146 25.24 0.58 1.13
C ASN A 146 25.16 1.98 0.50
N ASP A 147 24.27 2.87 0.97
CA ASP A 147 24.14 4.23 0.45
C ASP A 147 25.17 5.21 1.04
N LEU A 148 25.80 4.87 2.17
CA LEU A 148 26.81 5.71 2.85
C LEU A 148 27.92 6.28 1.95
N PRO A 149 28.46 5.57 0.94
CA PRO A 149 29.41 6.15 0.00
C PRO A 149 28.80 7.27 -0.84
N SER A 150 27.58 7.08 -1.36
CA SER A 150 26.88 8.07 -2.18
C SER A 150 26.39 9.27 -1.36
N TRP A 151 25.91 9.03 -0.14
CA TRP A 151 25.54 10.07 0.85
C TRP A 151 26.69 11.04 1.13
N LYS A 152 27.93 10.53 1.24
CA LYS A 152 29.14 11.33 1.44
C LYS A 152 29.57 12.15 0.22
N THR A 153 28.97 11.93 -0.95
CA THR A 153 29.18 12.76 -2.16
C THR A 153 28.20 13.93 -2.27
N LEU A 154 27.16 13.97 -1.44
CA LEU A 154 26.21 15.06 -1.40
C LEU A 154 26.84 16.29 -0.73
N THR A 155 26.52 17.46 -1.26
CA THR A 155 26.78 18.75 -0.62
C THR A 155 25.89 18.92 0.61
N LYS A 156 26.23 19.91 1.45
CA LYS A 156 25.46 20.17 2.68
C LYS A 156 24.00 20.52 2.40
N ASP A 157 23.74 21.27 1.33
CA ASP A 157 22.38 21.70 0.99
C ASP A 157 21.55 20.52 0.45
N GLU A 158 22.17 19.62 -0.34
CA GLU A 158 21.55 18.37 -0.78
C GLU A 158 21.24 17.41 0.40
N GLN A 159 22.15 17.31 1.37
CA GLN A 159 21.92 16.53 2.60
C GLN A 159 20.81 17.16 3.45
N LEU A 160 20.83 18.48 3.65
CA LEU A 160 19.85 19.22 4.44
C LEU A 160 18.43 19.11 3.84
N MET A 161 18.30 19.29 2.53
CA MET A 161 17.03 19.08 1.81
C MET A 161 16.53 17.65 2.04
N THR A 162 17.38 16.64 1.81
CA THR A 162 17.01 15.22 1.94
C THR A 162 16.54 14.87 3.36
N ASN A 163 17.21 15.38 4.39
CA ASN A 163 16.84 15.16 5.79
C ASN A 163 15.48 15.80 6.12
N ARG A 164 15.28 17.04 5.68
CA ARG A 164 14.04 17.78 5.90
C ARG A 164 12.86 17.14 5.19
N VAL A 165 13.05 16.67 3.95
CA VAL A 165 12.09 15.87 3.19
C VAL A 165 11.66 14.63 3.97
N PHE A 166 12.59 13.76 4.38
CA PHE A 166 12.24 12.54 5.11
C PHE A 166 11.59 12.84 6.47
N THR A 167 11.95 13.95 7.12
CA THR A 167 11.30 14.35 8.38
C THR A 167 9.87 14.86 8.15
N GLY A 168 9.64 15.58 7.05
CA GLY A 168 8.31 15.98 6.61
C GLY A 168 7.42 14.78 6.28
N LEU A 169 7.94 13.81 5.53
CA LEU A 169 7.23 12.55 5.27
C LEU A 169 6.90 11.81 6.57
N THR A 170 7.87 11.65 7.48
CA THR A 170 7.67 11.03 8.82
C THR A 170 6.49 11.65 9.58
N LEU A 171 6.29 12.97 9.51
CA LEU A 171 5.15 13.64 10.14
C LEU A 171 3.81 13.25 9.49
N LEU A 172 3.76 13.18 8.16
CA LEU A 172 2.56 12.84 7.39
C LEU A 172 2.15 11.38 7.59
N ASP A 173 3.10 10.44 7.49
CA ASP A 173 2.86 9.01 7.79
C ASP A 173 2.41 8.83 9.25
N THR A 174 2.99 9.58 10.20
CA THR A 174 2.55 9.56 11.61
C THR A 174 1.11 10.06 11.77
N LEU A 175 0.74 11.14 11.08
CA LEU A 175 -0.62 11.68 11.08
C LEU A 175 -1.60 10.67 10.48
N GLN A 176 -1.23 10.04 9.38
CA GLN A 176 -2.07 9.09 8.67
C GLN A 176 -2.30 7.81 9.49
N GLY A 177 -1.24 7.22 10.04
CA GLY A 177 -1.33 5.99 10.83
C GLY A 177 -2.05 6.15 12.16
N THR A 178 -1.90 7.30 12.82
CA THR A 178 -2.45 7.51 14.18
C THR A 178 -3.78 8.27 14.22
N VAL A 179 -4.12 9.01 13.16
CA VAL A 179 -5.37 9.78 13.07
C VAL A 179 -6.14 9.48 11.79
N GLY A 180 -5.48 9.56 10.62
CA GLY A 180 -6.13 9.46 9.31
C GLY A 180 -6.87 8.15 9.08
N ALA A 181 -6.14 7.06 8.87
CA ALA A 181 -6.71 5.73 8.63
C ALA A 181 -7.64 5.28 9.77
N VAL A 182 -7.30 5.62 11.03
CA VAL A 182 -8.15 5.35 12.20
C VAL A 182 -9.48 6.09 12.13
N SER A 183 -9.50 7.32 11.62
CA SER A 183 -10.73 8.12 11.45
C SER A 183 -11.65 7.60 10.35
N LEU A 184 -11.17 6.76 9.43
CA LEU A 184 -11.98 6.19 8.34
C LEU A 184 -12.75 4.94 8.77
N ILE A 185 -12.27 4.21 9.78
CA ILE A 185 -12.87 2.95 10.27
C ILE A 185 -14.37 3.10 10.63
N PRO A 186 -14.83 4.14 11.37
CA PRO A 186 -16.24 4.28 11.73
C PRO A 186 -17.20 4.51 10.54
N ASP A 187 -16.66 4.85 9.36
CA ASP A 187 -17.42 5.08 8.13
C ASP A 187 -17.11 4.05 7.04
N ALA A 188 -16.61 2.88 7.46
CA ALA A 188 -16.47 1.72 6.59
C ALA A 188 -17.84 1.17 6.18
N ARG A 189 -17.95 0.70 4.93
CA ARG A 189 -19.20 0.15 4.37
C ARG A 189 -19.38 -1.32 4.72
N THR A 190 -18.30 -2.00 5.08
CA THR A 190 -18.22 -3.43 5.41
C THR A 190 -17.25 -3.64 6.59
N PRO A 191 -17.39 -4.71 7.38
CA PRO A 191 -16.39 -5.07 8.39
C PRO A 191 -15.05 -5.50 7.77
N HIS A 192 -15.05 -5.89 6.49
CA HIS A 192 -13.83 -6.22 5.73
C HIS A 192 -13.02 -4.95 5.41
N GLU A 193 -13.70 -3.84 5.09
CA GLU A 193 -13.11 -2.52 4.91
C GLU A 193 -12.52 -1.97 6.23
N GLU A 194 -13.17 -2.20 7.38
CA GLU A 194 -12.57 -1.91 8.69
C GLU A 194 -11.22 -2.63 8.87
N ALA A 195 -11.16 -3.92 8.49
CA ALA A 195 -9.93 -4.70 8.56
C ALA A 195 -8.84 -4.15 7.63
N VAL A 196 -9.19 -3.75 6.40
CA VAL A 196 -8.25 -3.08 5.48
C VAL A 196 -7.70 -1.79 6.08
N TYR A 197 -8.54 -0.90 6.63
CA TYR A 197 -8.06 0.34 7.26
C TYR A 197 -7.15 0.07 8.48
N THR A 198 -7.35 -1.01 9.24
CA THR A 198 -6.40 -1.38 10.31
C THR A 198 -5.05 -1.89 9.79
N ASN A 199 -5.00 -2.47 8.59
CA ASN A 199 -3.74 -2.83 7.93
C ASN A 199 -3.03 -1.57 7.42
N ILE A 200 -3.74 -0.64 6.78
CA ILE A 200 -3.21 0.66 6.35
C ILE A 200 -2.59 1.38 7.55
N ALA A 201 -3.36 1.60 8.64
CA ALA A 201 -2.86 2.28 9.85
C ALA A 201 -1.59 1.65 10.47
N PHE A 202 -1.41 0.33 10.32
CA PHE A 202 -0.18 -0.35 10.70
C PHE A 202 0.96 -0.11 9.70
N MET A 203 0.71 -0.14 8.40
CA MET A 203 1.71 0.13 7.37
C MET A 203 2.23 1.57 7.41
N GLU A 204 1.37 2.56 7.66
CA GLU A 204 1.79 3.94 7.98
C GLU A 204 2.84 4.00 9.11
N SER A 205 2.66 3.16 10.15
CA SER A 205 3.62 3.08 11.25
C SER A 205 4.93 2.39 10.84
N VAL A 206 4.91 1.50 9.84
CA VAL A 206 6.10 0.93 9.20
C VAL A 206 6.79 1.98 8.33
N HIS A 207 6.04 2.78 7.57
CA HIS A 207 6.54 3.89 6.76
C HIS A 207 7.26 4.92 7.64
N ALA A 208 6.58 5.46 8.66
CA ALA A 208 7.15 6.40 9.63
C ALA A 208 8.42 5.86 10.32
N LYS A 209 8.44 4.56 10.67
CA LYS A 209 9.64 3.89 11.21
C LYS A 209 10.76 3.76 10.17
N SER A 210 10.45 3.60 8.89
CA SER A 210 11.43 3.40 7.83
C SER A 210 12.36 4.61 7.64
N TYR A 211 11.86 5.84 7.76
CA TYR A 211 12.71 7.04 7.77
C TYR A 211 13.66 7.06 8.96
N SER A 212 13.24 6.57 10.13
CA SER A 212 14.13 6.41 11.28
C SER A 212 15.26 5.39 11.03
N SER A 213 15.02 4.36 10.22
CA SER A 213 16.08 3.46 9.73
C SER A 213 17.05 4.15 8.77
N ILE A 214 16.56 5.03 7.87
CA ILE A 214 17.41 5.87 7.02
C ILE A 214 18.26 6.82 7.88
N PHE A 215 17.63 7.55 8.79
CA PHE A 215 18.28 8.52 9.70
C PHE A 215 19.37 7.86 10.54
N SER A 216 19.07 6.76 11.24
CA SER A 216 20.05 6.05 12.07
C SER A 216 21.23 5.46 11.28
N THR A 217 21.10 5.35 9.96
CA THR A 217 22.16 4.85 9.07
C THR A 217 23.02 5.98 8.49
N LEU A 218 22.41 7.09 8.08
CA LEU A 218 23.09 8.16 7.31
C LEU A 218 23.48 9.38 8.15
N LEU A 219 22.83 9.62 9.30
CA LEU A 219 22.92 10.87 10.06
C LEU A 219 23.50 10.71 11.46
N SER A 220 24.07 11.80 11.98
CA SER A 220 24.33 11.96 13.40
C SER A 220 23.04 12.31 14.16
N THR A 221 23.02 12.02 15.47
CA THR A 221 21.91 12.40 16.35
C THR A 221 21.66 13.91 16.40
N GLU A 222 22.68 14.73 16.14
CA GLU A 222 22.55 16.19 16.09
C GLU A 222 21.73 16.64 14.87
N GLU A 223 22.09 16.14 13.68
CA GLU A 223 21.36 16.41 12.41
C GLU A 223 19.92 15.89 12.45
N ILE A 224 19.68 14.74 13.09
CA ILE A 224 18.33 14.19 13.32
C ILE A 224 17.53 15.17 14.19
N ASN A 225 18.05 15.55 15.35
CA ASN A 225 17.37 16.46 16.27
C ASN A 225 17.10 17.84 15.64
N GLU A 226 18.03 18.36 14.83
CA GLU A 226 17.81 19.61 14.08
C GLU A 226 16.70 19.46 13.04
N SER A 227 16.66 18.34 12.32
CA SER A 227 15.64 18.09 11.28
C SER A 227 14.24 17.96 11.88
N PHE A 228 14.09 17.20 12.98
CA PHE A 228 12.83 17.11 13.74
C PHE A 228 12.43 18.42 14.42
N ARG A 229 13.40 19.26 14.81
CA ARG A 229 13.09 20.62 15.28
C ARG A 229 12.57 21.49 14.14
N TRP A 230 13.24 21.47 12.98
CA TRP A 230 12.81 22.21 11.80
C TRP A 230 11.41 21.79 11.34
N SER A 231 11.06 20.50 11.37
CA SER A 231 9.72 20.05 10.95
C SER A 231 8.60 20.58 11.85
N ASN A 232 8.90 20.77 13.15
CA ASN A 232 7.97 21.35 14.12
C ASN A 232 7.88 22.88 13.99
N GLU A 233 8.88 23.54 13.41
CA GLU A 233 8.97 25.00 13.25
C GLU A 233 8.63 25.48 11.82
N ASN A 234 8.55 24.59 10.82
CA ASN A 234 8.21 24.95 9.44
C ASN A 234 6.70 25.17 9.24
N GLU A 235 6.32 26.40 8.92
CA GLU A 235 4.92 26.84 8.83
C GLU A 235 4.12 26.08 7.75
N ALA A 236 4.68 25.86 6.56
CA ALA A 236 3.98 25.18 5.47
C ALA A 236 3.76 23.67 5.74
N LEU A 237 4.70 23.02 6.44
CA LEU A 237 4.55 21.63 6.87
C LEU A 237 3.50 21.47 7.99
N GLN A 238 3.52 22.37 8.98
CA GLN A 238 2.49 22.35 10.03
C GLN A 238 1.12 22.68 9.44
N LYS A 239 1.02 23.67 8.55
CA LYS A 239 -0.25 24.07 7.91
C LYS A 239 -0.90 22.94 7.10
N LYS A 240 -0.16 22.18 6.27
CA LYS A 240 -0.78 21.04 5.55
C LYS A 240 -1.28 19.95 6.51
N ALA A 241 -0.53 19.69 7.58
CA ALA A 241 -0.91 18.71 8.59
C ALA A 241 -2.16 19.17 9.37
N GLU A 242 -2.25 20.46 9.72
CA GLU A 242 -3.43 21.07 10.34
C GLU A 242 -4.67 21.01 9.44
N ILE A 243 -4.53 21.36 8.15
CA ILE A 243 -5.62 21.29 7.16
C ILE A 243 -6.16 19.85 7.09
N VAL A 244 -5.29 18.87 6.80
CA VAL A 244 -5.70 17.46 6.67
C VAL A 244 -6.31 16.94 7.98
N LYS A 245 -5.68 17.22 9.14
CA LYS A 245 -6.20 16.81 10.44
C LYS A 245 -7.57 17.43 10.74
N SER A 246 -7.82 18.67 10.33
CA SER A 246 -9.11 19.35 10.57
C SER A 246 -10.28 18.61 9.93
N TYR A 247 -10.04 17.92 8.80
CA TYR A 247 -11.03 17.05 8.18
C TYR A 247 -11.16 15.71 8.89
N TYR A 248 -10.06 15.08 9.33
CA TYR A 248 -10.10 13.85 10.14
C TYR A 248 -10.83 14.01 11.47
N ASP A 249 -10.74 15.19 12.10
CA ASP A 249 -11.54 15.56 13.28
C ASP A 249 -12.99 15.97 12.93
N GLY A 250 -13.31 16.07 11.63
CA GLY A 250 -14.59 16.53 11.09
C GLY A 250 -15.68 15.46 11.03
N ASN A 251 -16.93 15.90 10.97
CA ASN A 251 -18.12 15.02 10.99
C ASN A 251 -18.60 14.57 9.60
N ASP A 252 -17.83 14.81 8.54
CA ASP A 252 -18.23 14.52 7.15
C ASP A 252 -17.36 13.35 6.62
N PRO A 253 -17.94 12.15 6.39
CA PRO A 253 -17.18 10.96 6.00
C PRO A 253 -16.55 11.04 4.62
N GLU A 254 -17.24 11.65 3.65
CA GLU A 254 -16.75 11.78 2.29
C GLU A 254 -15.63 12.82 2.24
N LYS A 255 -15.76 13.94 2.96
CA LYS A 255 -14.71 14.98 3.04
C LYS A 255 -13.44 14.48 3.74
N ARG A 256 -13.56 13.53 4.70
CA ARG A 256 -12.44 12.76 5.27
C ARG A 256 -11.73 11.88 4.24
N LYS A 257 -12.48 11.10 3.46
CA LYS A 257 -11.91 10.26 2.39
C LYS A 257 -11.19 11.10 1.33
N VAL A 258 -11.73 12.25 0.92
CA VAL A 258 -11.05 13.21 0.04
C VAL A 258 -9.73 13.72 0.63
N ALA A 259 -9.73 14.20 1.89
CA ALA A 259 -8.52 14.69 2.54
C ALA A 259 -7.44 13.60 2.63
N SER A 260 -7.84 12.36 2.91
CA SER A 260 -6.93 11.21 2.93
C SER A 260 -6.38 10.90 1.54
N THR A 261 -7.20 10.80 0.49
CA THR A 261 -6.69 10.58 -0.87
C THR A 261 -5.77 11.72 -1.34
N MET A 262 -6.00 12.96 -0.92
CA MET A 262 -5.08 14.08 -1.19
C MET A 262 -3.75 13.96 -0.44
N LEU A 263 -3.74 13.40 0.77
CA LEU A 263 -2.51 13.10 1.49
C LEU A 263 -1.70 12.02 0.73
N GLU A 264 -2.33 10.85 0.57
CA GLU A 264 -1.75 9.60 0.05
C GLU A 264 -1.32 9.71 -1.43
N SER A 265 -2.14 10.38 -2.26
CA SER A 265 -1.92 10.46 -3.72
C SER A 265 -1.32 11.79 -4.20
N PHE A 266 -1.06 12.76 -3.32
CA PHE A 266 -0.55 14.08 -3.73
C PHE A 266 0.46 14.69 -2.75
N LEU A 267 0.13 14.89 -1.47
CA LEU A 267 1.00 15.64 -0.54
C LEU A 267 2.35 14.97 -0.26
N PHE A 268 2.41 13.63 -0.19
CA PHE A 268 3.69 12.93 -0.04
C PHE A 268 4.63 13.13 -1.24
N TYR A 269 4.11 13.46 -2.43
CA TYR A 269 4.89 13.46 -3.66
C TYR A 269 5.85 14.65 -3.82
N SER A 270 5.70 15.75 -3.06
CA SER A 270 6.78 16.74 -2.94
C SER A 270 8.04 16.10 -2.32
N GLY A 271 7.86 15.25 -1.30
CA GLY A 271 8.94 14.54 -0.64
C GLY A 271 9.47 13.36 -1.45
N PHE A 272 8.60 12.54 -2.04
CA PHE A 272 9.02 11.40 -2.87
C PHE A 272 9.82 11.79 -4.12
N TYR A 273 9.77 13.06 -4.56
CA TYR A 273 10.65 13.54 -5.65
C TYR A 273 12.14 13.37 -5.32
N ALA A 274 12.59 13.72 -4.11
CA ALA A 274 14.01 13.69 -3.74
C ALA A 274 14.69 12.31 -3.89
N PRO A 275 14.18 11.21 -3.30
CA PRO A 275 14.78 9.89 -3.46
C PRO A 275 14.74 9.38 -4.91
N MET A 276 13.69 9.72 -5.68
CA MET A 276 13.62 9.36 -7.11
C MET A 276 14.63 10.16 -7.95
N TYR A 277 14.81 11.44 -7.64
CA TYR A 277 15.87 12.28 -8.21
C TYR A 277 17.25 11.70 -7.89
N TRP A 278 17.52 11.30 -6.64
CA TRP A 278 18.79 10.66 -6.29
C TRP A 278 19.00 9.33 -7.02
N SER A 279 17.97 8.48 -7.10
CA SER A 279 18.01 7.21 -7.85
C SER A 279 18.38 7.41 -9.32
N SER A 280 17.75 8.38 -9.99
CA SER A 280 18.07 8.73 -11.39
C SER A 280 19.52 9.23 -11.61
N HIS A 281 20.22 9.62 -10.54
CA HIS A 281 21.63 10.02 -10.53
C HIS A 281 22.56 8.96 -9.91
N ALA A 282 22.07 7.73 -9.73
CA ALA A 282 22.78 6.62 -9.08
C ALA A 282 23.31 6.95 -7.67
N LYS A 283 22.55 7.73 -6.91
CA LYS A 283 22.78 8.03 -5.49
C LYS A 283 21.61 7.53 -4.64
N LEU A 284 21.88 7.15 -3.40
CA LEU A 284 20.87 6.71 -2.43
C LEU A 284 19.90 5.63 -2.98
N THR A 285 20.40 4.68 -3.75
CA THR A 285 19.56 3.73 -4.49
C THR A 285 18.82 2.78 -3.55
N ASN A 286 19.46 2.32 -2.47
CA ASN A 286 18.79 1.44 -1.49
C ASN A 286 17.69 2.21 -0.72
N THR A 287 17.93 3.50 -0.46
CA THR A 287 16.92 4.41 0.08
C THR A 287 15.76 4.59 -0.90
N ALA A 288 16.04 4.71 -2.20
CA ALA A 288 14.99 4.76 -3.22
C ALA A 288 14.19 3.44 -3.29
N ASP A 289 14.82 2.28 -3.14
CA ASP A 289 14.14 0.98 -3.07
C ASP A 289 13.18 0.89 -1.88
N LEU A 290 13.61 1.37 -0.71
CA LEU A 290 12.74 1.51 0.45
C LEU A 290 11.55 2.44 0.17
N ILE A 291 11.79 3.59 -0.46
CA ILE A 291 10.71 4.53 -0.81
C ILE A 291 9.77 3.96 -1.89
N ARG A 292 10.25 3.12 -2.82
CA ARG A 292 9.39 2.39 -3.78
C ARG A 292 8.42 1.45 -3.09
N LEU A 293 8.81 0.83 -1.97
CA LEU A 293 7.92 0.00 -1.17
C LEU A 293 6.80 0.85 -0.53
N ILE A 294 7.12 2.03 0.01
CA ILE A 294 6.12 3.01 0.48
C ILE A 294 5.18 3.41 -0.67
N ILE A 295 5.71 3.93 -1.78
CA ILE A 295 4.92 4.42 -2.93
C ILE A 295 3.96 3.34 -3.48
N ARG A 296 4.40 2.08 -3.49
CA ARG A 296 3.57 0.94 -3.93
C ARG A 296 2.37 0.70 -3.00
N ASP A 297 2.52 0.96 -1.71
CA ASP A 297 1.48 0.77 -0.71
C ASP A 297 0.55 2.00 -0.69
N GLU A 298 1.09 3.23 -0.66
CA GLU A 298 0.38 4.53 -0.85
C GLU A 298 -0.51 4.55 -2.11
N ALA A 299 -0.02 4.02 -3.22
CA ALA A 299 -0.78 3.94 -4.47
C ALA A 299 -2.03 3.05 -4.34
N VAL A 300 -1.98 2.01 -3.51
CA VAL A 300 -3.12 1.14 -3.20
C VAL A 300 -4.04 1.79 -2.19
N HIS A 301 -3.50 2.46 -1.15
CA HIS A 301 -4.28 3.21 -0.17
C HIS A 301 -5.12 4.31 -0.84
N GLY A 302 -4.49 5.20 -1.61
CA GLY A 302 -5.15 6.30 -2.30
C GLY A 302 -6.20 5.84 -3.30
N TYR A 303 -5.93 4.74 -4.02
CA TYR A 303 -6.90 4.08 -4.90
C TYR A 303 -8.09 3.50 -4.12
N TYR A 304 -7.86 2.77 -3.03
CA TYR A 304 -8.92 2.12 -2.26
C TYR A 304 -9.84 3.13 -1.55
N ILE A 305 -9.24 4.12 -0.89
CA ILE A 305 -9.98 5.20 -0.22
C ILE A 305 -10.78 6.02 -1.26
N GLY A 306 -10.18 6.30 -2.41
CA GLY A 306 -10.83 6.98 -3.53
C GLY A 306 -11.97 6.17 -4.15
N TYR A 307 -11.82 4.85 -4.27
CA TYR A 307 -12.90 3.93 -4.67
C TYR A 307 -14.06 3.95 -3.68
N LYS A 308 -13.78 3.83 -2.37
CA LYS A 308 -14.81 3.89 -1.31
C LYS A 308 -15.53 5.24 -1.27
N TYR A 309 -14.83 6.34 -1.56
CA TYR A 309 -15.41 7.66 -1.77
C TYR A 309 -16.37 7.67 -2.98
N GLN A 310 -15.93 7.19 -4.15
CA GLN A 310 -16.75 7.16 -5.36
C GLN A 310 -18.06 6.39 -5.17
N LEU A 311 -18.05 5.28 -4.42
CA LEU A 311 -19.27 4.54 -4.09
C LEU A 311 -20.28 5.40 -3.31
N ALA A 312 -19.82 6.16 -2.31
CA ALA A 312 -20.68 7.06 -1.54
C ALA A 312 -21.21 8.25 -2.36
N VAL A 313 -20.38 8.80 -3.27
CA VAL A 313 -20.80 9.85 -4.21
C VAL A 313 -21.88 9.35 -5.17
N ASN A 314 -21.71 8.14 -5.74
CA ASN A 314 -22.68 7.53 -6.66
C ASN A 314 -24.04 7.24 -6.02
N GLU A 315 -24.09 7.04 -4.71
CA GLU A 315 -25.31 6.83 -3.92
C GLU A 315 -25.93 8.15 -3.39
N SER A 316 -25.22 9.27 -3.53
CA SER A 316 -25.64 10.59 -3.05
C SER A 316 -26.53 11.36 -4.03
N SER A 317 -27.28 12.34 -3.52
CA SER A 317 -28.06 13.26 -4.36
C SER A 317 -27.16 14.17 -5.20
N GLN A 318 -27.65 14.64 -6.35
CA GLN A 318 -26.90 15.55 -7.23
C GLN A 318 -26.33 16.77 -6.48
N GLU A 319 -27.13 17.39 -5.61
CA GLU A 319 -26.71 18.52 -4.76
C GLU A 319 -25.49 18.17 -3.88
N ARG A 320 -25.44 16.95 -3.33
CA ARG A 320 -24.30 16.48 -2.53
C ARG A 320 -23.10 16.10 -3.40
N GLN A 321 -23.32 15.57 -4.60
CA GLN A 321 -22.23 15.33 -5.57
C GLN A 321 -21.58 16.64 -6.00
N ASP A 322 -22.38 17.70 -6.21
CA ASP A 322 -21.90 19.05 -6.51
C ASP A 322 -21.15 19.68 -5.32
N ASP A 323 -21.67 19.62 -4.08
CA ASP A 323 -20.95 20.05 -2.85
C ASP A 323 -19.59 19.34 -2.70
N LEU A 324 -19.55 18.02 -2.88
CA LEU A 324 -18.34 17.23 -2.74
C LEU A 324 -17.32 17.49 -3.85
N ARG A 325 -17.76 17.70 -5.09
CA ARG A 325 -16.88 18.13 -6.19
C ARG A 325 -16.27 19.49 -5.88
N ASP A 326 -17.09 20.49 -5.59
CA ASP A 326 -16.65 21.87 -5.39
C ASP A 326 -15.73 21.97 -4.16
N TYR A 327 -16.01 21.19 -3.12
CA TYR A 327 -15.12 20.97 -1.97
C TYR A 327 -13.77 20.34 -2.39
N THR A 328 -13.77 19.26 -3.16
CA THR A 328 -12.56 18.54 -3.55
C THR A 328 -11.59 19.44 -4.32
N TYR A 329 -12.09 20.23 -5.27
CA TYR A 329 -11.27 21.21 -5.97
C TYR A 329 -10.80 22.34 -5.04
N SER A 330 -11.66 22.86 -4.17
CA SER A 330 -11.29 23.92 -3.22
C SER A 330 -10.16 23.48 -2.28
N LEU A 331 -10.25 22.26 -1.75
CA LEU A 331 -9.20 21.68 -0.90
C LEU A 331 -7.91 21.43 -1.69
N LEU A 332 -8.00 20.94 -2.93
CA LEU A 332 -6.82 20.77 -3.78
C LEU A 332 -6.11 22.10 -4.04
N TYR A 333 -6.82 23.19 -4.30
CA TYR A 333 -6.21 24.51 -4.47
C TYR A 333 -5.51 24.98 -3.20
N GLU A 334 -6.17 24.91 -2.03
CA GLU A 334 -5.57 25.34 -0.76
C GLU A 334 -4.32 24.52 -0.40
N LEU A 335 -4.37 23.20 -0.58
CA LEU A 335 -3.23 22.31 -0.38
C LEU A 335 -2.12 22.59 -1.39
N TYR A 336 -2.44 22.78 -2.66
CA TYR A 336 -1.47 23.05 -3.72
C TYR A 336 -0.74 24.38 -3.52
N GLU A 337 -1.44 25.47 -3.19
CA GLU A 337 -0.82 26.76 -2.86
C GLU A 337 0.15 26.64 -1.66
N ASN A 338 -0.21 25.85 -0.65
CA ASN A 338 0.67 25.57 0.48
C ASN A 338 1.86 24.69 0.08
N GLU A 339 1.65 23.72 -0.80
CA GLU A 339 2.67 22.78 -1.26
C GLU A 339 3.70 23.44 -2.18
N GLU A 340 3.33 24.48 -2.93
CA GLU A 340 4.28 25.33 -3.67
C GLU A 340 5.24 26.05 -2.72
N GLN A 341 4.75 26.67 -1.64
CA GLN A 341 5.61 27.29 -0.62
C GLN A 341 6.51 26.27 0.08
N TYR A 342 5.96 25.11 0.48
CA TYR A 342 6.76 24.04 1.08
C TYR A 342 7.85 23.49 0.14
N THR A 343 7.55 23.47 -1.17
CA THR A 343 8.52 23.08 -2.19
C THR A 343 9.62 24.11 -2.35
N GLU A 344 9.30 25.40 -2.39
CA GLU A 344 10.29 26.50 -2.42
C GLU A 344 11.21 26.45 -1.20
N ASP A 345 10.65 26.30 0.01
CA ASP A 345 11.39 26.18 1.28
C ASP A 345 12.45 25.05 1.30
N LEU A 346 12.24 23.98 0.51
CA LEU A 346 13.10 22.79 0.44
C LEU A 346 14.06 22.79 -0.75
N TYR A 347 13.58 23.18 -1.93
CA TYR A 347 14.21 22.86 -3.21
C TYR A 347 14.82 24.06 -3.94
N ASP A 348 14.52 25.30 -3.54
CA ASP A 348 15.11 26.51 -4.13
C ASP A 348 16.66 26.53 -4.09
N PRO A 349 17.33 26.14 -2.99
CA PRO A 349 18.79 26.13 -2.94
C PRO A 349 19.44 25.14 -3.92
N LEU A 350 18.68 24.14 -4.38
CA LEU A 350 19.11 23.15 -5.37
C LEU A 350 18.64 23.49 -6.80
N GLY A 351 17.74 24.47 -6.96
CA GLY A 351 17.12 24.82 -8.23
C GLY A 351 16.13 23.77 -8.78
N LEU A 352 15.60 22.88 -7.92
CA LEU A 352 14.71 21.78 -8.33
C LEU A 352 13.22 22.11 -8.25
N THR A 353 12.86 23.26 -7.66
CA THR A 353 11.48 23.70 -7.36
C THR A 353 10.51 23.53 -8.52
N GLU A 354 10.87 23.97 -9.73
CA GLU A 354 9.95 23.91 -10.88
C GLU A 354 9.69 22.48 -11.39
N ASP A 355 10.68 21.59 -11.29
CA ASP A 355 10.48 20.17 -11.62
C ASP A 355 9.61 19.46 -10.57
N VAL A 356 9.82 19.79 -9.27
CA VAL A 356 8.95 19.30 -8.19
C VAL A 356 7.52 19.82 -8.35
N LYS A 357 7.31 21.09 -8.73
CA LYS A 357 5.98 21.65 -9.01
C LYS A 357 5.27 20.97 -10.18
N LYS A 358 5.98 20.58 -11.25
CA LYS A 358 5.40 19.74 -12.32
C LYS A 358 5.01 18.37 -11.79
N PHE A 359 5.84 17.76 -10.93
CA PHE A 359 5.56 16.47 -10.31
C PHE A 359 4.36 16.53 -9.34
N LEU A 360 4.20 17.64 -8.61
CA LEU A 360 3.02 17.91 -7.79
C LEU A 360 1.75 17.97 -8.65
N ARG A 361 1.75 18.74 -9.75
CA ARG A 361 0.60 18.82 -10.66
C ARG A 361 0.27 17.46 -11.32
N TYR A 362 1.28 16.67 -11.64
CA TYR A 362 1.12 15.31 -12.15
C TYR A 362 0.43 14.37 -11.14
N ASN A 363 0.81 14.41 -9.85
CA ASN A 363 0.21 13.57 -8.82
C ASN A 363 -1.13 14.13 -8.31
N ALA A 364 -1.35 15.45 -8.32
CA ALA A 364 -2.66 16.06 -8.10
C ALA A 364 -3.72 15.54 -9.08
N ASN A 365 -3.35 15.39 -10.37
CA ASN A 365 -4.22 14.76 -11.36
C ASN A 365 -4.52 13.28 -11.02
N LYS A 366 -3.56 12.52 -10.47
CA LYS A 366 -3.80 11.15 -10.00
C LYS A 366 -4.74 11.10 -8.79
N ALA A 367 -4.58 12.00 -7.83
CA ALA A 367 -5.47 12.12 -6.67
C ALA A 367 -6.92 12.41 -7.10
N LEU A 368 -7.12 13.31 -8.07
CA LEU A 368 -8.43 13.57 -8.68
C LEU A 368 -9.00 12.33 -9.39
N MET A 369 -8.19 11.62 -10.17
CA MET A 369 -8.62 10.38 -10.84
C MET A 369 -9.01 9.28 -9.84
N ASN A 370 -8.27 9.12 -8.73
CA ASN A 370 -8.63 8.20 -7.64
C ASN A 370 -9.98 8.56 -7.00
N LEU A 371 -10.35 9.84 -6.96
CA LEU A 371 -11.65 10.32 -6.48
C LEU A 371 -12.75 10.32 -7.57
N GLY A 372 -12.46 9.87 -8.80
CA GLY A 372 -13.41 9.82 -9.91
C GLY A 372 -13.60 11.14 -10.65
N TYR A 373 -12.70 12.10 -10.48
CA TYR A 373 -12.74 13.41 -11.14
C TYR A 373 -11.78 13.52 -12.34
N GLU A 374 -12.09 14.44 -13.25
CA GLU A 374 -11.22 14.77 -14.38
C GLU A 374 -9.91 15.45 -13.91
N ALA A 375 -8.88 15.39 -14.76
CA ALA A 375 -7.61 16.05 -14.52
C ALA A 375 -7.76 17.58 -14.52
N LEU A 376 -7.17 18.26 -13.54
CA LEU A 376 -7.17 19.72 -13.45
C LEU A 376 -6.04 20.36 -14.28
N PHE A 377 -4.84 19.77 -14.21
CA PHE A 377 -3.65 20.35 -14.82
C PHE A 377 -3.41 19.79 -16.24
N PRO A 378 -3.12 20.63 -17.24
CA PRO A 378 -2.86 20.19 -18.61
C PRO A 378 -1.48 19.52 -18.75
N ALA A 379 -1.29 18.77 -19.83
CA ALA A 379 -0.11 17.91 -20.03
C ALA A 379 1.24 18.66 -19.98
N ASP A 380 1.30 19.90 -20.46
CA ASP A 380 2.48 20.77 -20.42
C ASP A 380 2.82 21.25 -18.99
N ALA A 381 1.80 21.42 -18.13
CA ALA A 381 2.00 21.71 -16.72
C ALA A 381 2.46 20.48 -15.90
N THR A 382 2.29 19.27 -16.45
CA THR A 382 2.63 17.98 -15.82
C THR A 382 3.77 17.23 -16.54
N ASP A 383 4.61 17.93 -17.30
CA ASP A 383 5.74 17.36 -18.05
C ASP A 383 6.92 16.98 -17.13
N VAL A 384 6.75 15.87 -16.40
CA VAL A 384 7.74 15.32 -15.48
C VAL A 384 8.87 14.65 -16.25
N ASN A 385 10.12 14.91 -15.85
CA ASN A 385 11.31 14.31 -16.44
C ASN A 385 11.19 12.76 -16.51
N PRO A 386 11.30 12.13 -17.70
CA PRO A 386 11.16 10.69 -17.86
C PRO A 386 12.10 9.84 -16.98
N ALA A 387 13.26 10.38 -16.55
CA ALA A 387 14.15 9.67 -15.63
C ALA A 387 13.55 9.53 -14.21
N ILE A 388 12.74 10.49 -13.77
CA ILE A 388 11.99 10.43 -12.51
C ILE A 388 10.83 9.43 -12.64
N LEU A 389 10.12 9.45 -13.78
CA LEU A 389 9.05 8.49 -14.06
C LEU A 389 9.57 7.05 -14.15
N ALA A 390 10.75 6.85 -14.75
CA ALA A 390 11.42 5.55 -14.77
C ALA A 390 11.88 5.11 -13.38
N ALA A 391 12.40 6.03 -12.55
CA ALA A 391 12.79 5.73 -11.18
C ALA A 391 11.60 5.33 -10.28
N LEU A 392 10.40 5.86 -10.57
CA LEU A 392 9.15 5.53 -9.87
C LEU A 392 8.59 4.14 -10.19
N SER A 393 8.88 3.57 -11.38
CA SER A 393 8.35 2.28 -11.79
C SER A 393 8.92 1.15 -10.93
N PRO A 394 8.10 0.45 -10.11
CA PRO A 394 8.55 -0.72 -9.36
C PRO A 394 8.47 -1.95 -10.28
N ASN A 395 9.29 -1.94 -11.32
CA ASN A 395 9.32 -3.01 -12.32
C ASN A 395 9.93 -4.27 -11.69
N ALA A 396 9.27 -5.42 -11.88
CA ALA A 396 9.69 -6.70 -11.27
C ALA A 396 10.96 -7.32 -11.92
N ASP A 397 11.55 -6.55 -12.81
CA ASP A 397 12.69 -6.80 -13.68
C ASP A 397 13.93 -5.98 -13.31
N GLU A 398 13.94 -5.28 -12.14
CA GLU A 398 15.20 -4.89 -11.48
C GLU A 398 15.99 -6.14 -11.10
N ASN A 399 16.89 -6.56 -12.00
CA ASN A 399 17.85 -7.63 -11.76
C ASN A 399 18.91 -7.17 -10.75
N HIS A 400 18.62 -7.36 -9.46
CA HIS A 400 19.63 -7.25 -8.41
C HIS A 400 20.68 -8.36 -8.63
N ASP A 401 21.95 -7.96 -8.71
CA ASP A 401 23.05 -8.92 -8.54
C ASP A 401 22.89 -9.57 -7.16
N PHE A 402 23.08 -10.89 -7.07
CA PHE A 402 22.85 -11.72 -5.89
C PHE A 402 23.61 -11.23 -4.63
N PHE A 403 24.63 -10.39 -4.82
CA PHE A 403 25.43 -9.78 -3.77
C PHE A 403 25.02 -8.34 -3.38
N SER A 404 24.00 -7.75 -4.03
CA SER A 404 23.73 -6.30 -3.99
C SER A 404 22.51 -5.87 -3.16
N GLY A 405 21.47 -6.71 -3.01
CA GLY A 405 20.31 -6.39 -2.16
C GLY A 405 19.08 -7.24 -2.43
N SER A 406 18.09 -7.14 -1.51
CA SER A 406 16.74 -7.67 -1.70
C SER A 406 15.95 -6.70 -2.58
N GLY A 407 15.51 -7.13 -3.76
CA GLY A 407 14.76 -6.26 -4.67
C GLY A 407 13.34 -5.93 -4.22
N SER A 408 12.78 -4.86 -4.80
CA SER A 408 11.39 -4.44 -4.55
C SER A 408 10.33 -5.44 -5.03
N SER A 409 10.73 -6.42 -5.85
CA SER A 409 9.90 -7.51 -6.36
C SER A 409 10.36 -8.87 -5.84
N TYR A 410 9.47 -9.58 -5.14
CA TYR A 410 9.67 -10.97 -4.78
C TYR A 410 9.09 -11.88 -5.87
N VAL A 411 9.96 -12.47 -6.71
CA VAL A 411 9.57 -13.58 -7.57
C VAL A 411 9.66 -14.86 -6.75
N MET A 412 8.51 -15.46 -6.44
CA MET A 412 8.47 -16.79 -5.85
C MET A 412 8.85 -17.80 -6.93
N GLY A 413 10.04 -18.40 -6.83
CA GLY A 413 10.48 -19.40 -7.79
C GLY A 413 9.55 -20.62 -7.76
N GLU A 414 9.06 -21.04 -8.93
CA GLU A 414 8.35 -22.31 -9.04
C GLU A 414 9.32 -23.46 -8.76
N VAL A 415 9.00 -24.26 -7.76
CA VAL A 415 9.70 -25.52 -7.50
C VAL A 415 9.11 -26.56 -8.44
N VAL A 416 9.82 -26.84 -9.52
CA VAL A 416 9.54 -27.95 -10.43
C VAL A 416 10.48 -29.10 -10.07
N ASP A 417 9.96 -30.31 -9.97
CA ASP A 417 10.79 -31.50 -9.88
C ASP A 417 11.56 -31.68 -11.19
N THR A 418 12.84 -32.05 -11.14
CA THR A 418 13.63 -32.32 -12.35
C THR A 418 13.10 -33.57 -13.06
N GLU A 419 12.86 -33.46 -14.36
CA GLU A 419 12.46 -34.59 -15.20
C GLU A 419 13.70 -35.33 -15.73
N ASP A 420 13.56 -36.59 -16.14
CA ASP A 420 14.69 -37.36 -16.70
C ASP A 420 15.28 -36.68 -17.97
N GLU A 421 14.44 -35.94 -18.70
CA GLU A 421 14.81 -35.16 -19.90
C GLU A 421 15.76 -33.98 -19.60
N ASP A 422 15.81 -33.48 -18.35
CA ASP A 422 16.76 -32.44 -17.92
C ASP A 422 18.22 -32.95 -17.88
N TRP A 423 18.41 -34.28 -17.97
CA TRP A 423 19.71 -34.96 -17.87
C TRP A 423 20.20 -35.56 -19.20
N ASP A 424 19.49 -35.31 -20.31
CA ASP A 424 19.91 -35.71 -21.67
C ASP A 424 20.87 -34.68 -22.30
N PHE A 425 22.16 -34.78 -21.93
CA PHE A 425 23.27 -33.93 -22.43
C PHE A 425 24.30 -34.64 -23.32
#